data_AF-A0A4P9WNV4-F1
#
_entry.id   AF-A0A4P9WNV4-F1
#
_cell.length_a   1.000
_cell.length_b   1.000
_cell.length_c   1.000
_cell.angle_alpha   90.00
_cell.angle_beta   90.00
_cell.angle_gamma   90.00
#
_symmetry.space_group_name_H-M   'P 1'
#
loop_
_entity.id
_entity.type
_entity.pdbx_description
1 polymer ?
#
loop_
_entity_poly.entity_id
_entity_poly.type
_entity_poly.pdbx_seq_one_letter_code
_entity_poly.pdbx_strand_id
1 'polypeptide(L)'
;CCANKVMAAEHDFLGEKSTLEAMVTKSDHKCILLPKFHCELNPIEMYWGAAKRRLRDSTPPVTFAAFQESVSEALASVPVQHIRKWYRLASRLNDNYRKGQVAMFSAEMFKSHRRVPANFYKEVMREWEKRG
;
A
#
# COMPACT_ATOMS: atom_id res chain seq x y z
N CYS A 1 -24.31 9.18 3.63
CA CYS A 1 -25.57 8.62 4.15
C CYS A 1 -25.26 7.68 5.31
N CYS A 2 -26.02 7.74 6.40
CA CYS A 2 -25.84 6.91 7.58
C CYS A 2 -26.03 5.41 7.29
N ALA A 3 -26.93 5.06 6.35
CA ALA A 3 -27.20 3.69 5.94
C ALA A 3 -25.96 2.98 5.36
N ASN A 4 -25.18 3.64 4.51
CA ASN A 4 -23.96 3.04 3.93
C ASN A 4 -22.92 2.70 5.02
N LYS A 5 -22.84 3.49 6.08
CA LYS A 5 -21.92 3.22 7.19
C LYS A 5 -22.39 2.05 8.04
N VAL A 6 -23.70 1.91 8.23
CA VAL A 6 -24.30 0.78 8.97
C VAL A 6 -24.10 -0.51 8.17
N MET A 7 -24.45 -0.52 6.89
CA MET A 7 -24.25 -1.68 6.01
C MET A 7 -22.78 -2.11 5.92
N ALA A 8 -21.85 -1.16 5.80
CA ALA A 8 -20.42 -1.48 5.76
C ALA A 8 -19.86 -2.01 7.09
N ALA A 9 -20.59 -1.84 8.20
CA ALA A 9 -20.19 -2.33 9.51
C ALA A 9 -20.80 -3.71 9.85
N GLU A 10 -21.66 -4.24 8.98
CA GLU A 10 -22.20 -5.59 9.13
C GLU A 10 -21.08 -6.64 8.98
N HIS A 11 -21.23 -7.74 9.73
CA HIS A 11 -20.17 -8.72 9.90
C HIS A 11 -19.83 -9.49 8.61
N ASP A 12 -20.83 -9.72 7.75
CA ASP A 12 -20.64 -10.33 6.43
C ASP A 12 -19.79 -9.42 5.54
N PHE A 13 -20.05 -8.11 5.49
CA PHE A 13 -19.25 -7.17 4.71
C PHE A 13 -17.83 -6.98 5.26
N LEU A 14 -17.65 -6.97 6.58
CA LEU A 14 -16.32 -6.85 7.20
C LEU A 14 -15.48 -8.13 7.03
N GLY A 15 -16.12 -9.29 6.98
CA GLY A 15 -15.46 -10.58 6.80
C GLY A 15 -15.24 -10.98 5.34
N GLU A 16 -15.95 -10.35 4.40
CA GLU A 16 -15.88 -10.68 2.98
C GLU A 16 -14.57 -10.19 2.36
N LYS A 17 -13.78 -11.14 1.87
CA LYS A 17 -12.55 -10.84 1.14
C LYS A 17 -12.89 -10.31 -0.25
N SER A 18 -12.11 -9.35 -0.72
CA SER A 18 -12.23 -8.92 -2.11
C SER A 18 -11.97 -10.10 -3.06
N THR A 19 -12.60 -10.10 -4.23
CA THR A 19 -12.37 -11.13 -5.26
C THR A 19 -10.89 -11.27 -5.60
N LEU A 20 -10.14 -10.17 -5.66
CA LEU A 20 -8.70 -10.16 -5.89
C LEU A 20 -7.94 -10.84 -4.75
N GLU A 21 -8.27 -10.52 -3.49
CA GLU A 21 -7.64 -11.16 -2.34
C GLU A 21 -7.91 -12.66 -2.30
N ALA A 22 -9.14 -13.09 -2.61
CA ALA A 22 -9.51 -14.50 -2.69
C ALA A 22 -8.70 -15.23 -3.78
N MET A 23 -8.58 -14.65 -4.98
CA MET A 23 -7.79 -15.20 -6.09
C MET A 23 -6.29 -15.32 -5.76
N VAL A 24 -5.72 -14.28 -5.15
CA VAL A 24 -4.31 -14.26 -4.72
C VAL A 24 -4.07 -15.31 -3.64
N THR A 25 -4.95 -15.38 -2.63
CA THR A 25 -4.82 -16.36 -1.54
C THR A 25 -4.99 -17.79 -2.03
N LYS A 26 -5.91 -18.04 -2.97
CA LYS A 26 -6.10 -19.35 -3.61
C LYS A 26 -4.84 -19.83 -4.35
N SER A 27 -3.97 -18.90 -4.75
CA SER A 27 -2.70 -19.18 -5.43
C SER A 27 -1.51 -19.30 -4.47
N ASP A 28 -1.76 -19.42 -3.16
CA ASP A 28 -0.75 -19.47 -2.08
C ASP A 28 0.16 -18.22 -2.05
N HIS A 29 -0.42 -17.06 -2.38
CA HIS A 29 0.24 -15.77 -2.32
C HIS A 29 -0.35 -14.88 -1.23
N LYS A 30 0.47 -13.96 -0.71
CA LYS A 30 0.04 -12.96 0.27
C LYS A 30 -0.46 -11.71 -0.46
N CYS A 31 -1.71 -11.33 -0.22
CA CYS A 31 -2.24 -10.05 -0.68
C CYS A 31 -1.84 -8.94 0.31
N ILE A 32 -1.11 -7.93 -0.16
CA ILE A 32 -0.74 -6.76 0.67
C ILE A 32 -1.59 -5.59 0.21
N LEU A 33 -2.57 -5.20 1.02
CA LEU A 33 -3.36 -4.01 0.79
C LEU A 33 -2.59 -2.77 1.27
N LEU A 34 -2.41 -1.81 0.37
CA LEU A 34 -1.77 -0.53 0.67
C LEU A 34 -2.84 0.54 0.94
N PRO A 35 -2.57 1.50 1.84
CA PRO A 35 -3.44 2.65 2.05
C PRO A 35 -3.76 3.39 0.74
N LYS A 36 -5.03 3.77 0.56
CA LYS A 36 -5.48 4.51 -0.63
C LYS A 36 -4.79 5.88 -0.71
N PHE A 37 -4.37 6.27 -1.91
CA PHE A 37 -3.70 7.56 -2.21
C PHE A 37 -2.30 7.73 -1.61
N HIS A 38 -1.64 6.64 -1.23
CA HIS A 38 -0.27 6.64 -0.71
C HIS A 38 0.68 5.88 -1.64
N CYS A 39 0.92 6.44 -2.84
CA CYS A 39 1.77 5.79 -3.85
C CYS A 39 3.24 5.64 -3.40
N GLU A 40 3.69 6.47 -2.45
CA GLU A 40 4.99 6.37 -1.79
C GLU A 40 5.21 5.06 -1.04
N LEU A 41 4.13 4.37 -0.67
CA LEU A 41 4.18 3.07 0.00
C LEU A 41 4.28 1.89 -0.98
N ASN A 42 4.16 2.15 -2.28
CA ASN A 42 4.25 1.12 -3.31
C ASN A 42 5.66 1.11 -3.94
N PRO A 43 6.51 0.10 -3.65
CA PRO A 43 7.88 0.08 -4.15
C PRO A 43 7.98 -0.01 -5.69
N ILE A 44 6.91 -0.44 -6.38
CA ILE A 44 6.89 -0.48 -7.85
C ILE A 44 6.94 0.92 -8.47
N GLU A 45 6.46 1.95 -7.77
CA GLU A 45 6.50 3.34 -8.25
C GLU A 45 7.94 3.85 -8.37
N MET A 46 8.81 3.45 -7.43
CA MET A 46 10.24 3.77 -7.48
C MET A 46 10.94 3.06 -8.64
N TYR A 47 10.57 1.81 -8.90
CA TYR A 47 11.05 1.04 -10.04
C TYR A 47 10.66 1.69 -11.37
N TRP A 48 9.38 2.03 -11.54
CA TRP A 48 8.90 2.75 -12.71
C TRP A 48 9.54 4.13 -12.85
N GLY A 49 9.76 4.85 -11.73
CA GLY A 49 10.46 6.14 -11.72
C GLY A 49 11.88 6.03 -12.27
N ALA A 50 12.63 5.01 -11.85
CA ALA A 50 13.99 4.75 -12.33
C ALA A 50 14.01 4.35 -13.81
N ALA A 51 13.13 3.45 -14.24
CA ALA A 51 13.02 3.04 -15.65
C ALA A 51 12.64 4.23 -16.54
N LYS A 52 11.65 5.05 -16.14
CA LYS A 52 11.27 6.27 -16.88
C LYS A 52 12.42 7.27 -16.96
N ARG A 53 13.22 7.42 -15.90
CA ARG A 53 14.42 8.26 -15.95
C ARG A 53 15.41 7.73 -16.98
N ARG A 54 15.72 6.43 -16.96
CA ARG A 54 16.64 5.80 -17.93
C ARG A 54 16.18 5.99 -19.37
N LEU A 55 14.89 5.84 -19.62
CA LEU A 55 14.28 6.03 -20.94
C LEU A 55 14.37 7.49 -21.39
N ARG A 56 14.09 8.43 -20.49
CA ARG A 56 14.19 9.87 -20.78
C ARG A 56 15.62 10.32 -21.08
N ASP A 57 16.61 9.69 -20.43
CA ASP A 57 18.02 10.00 -20.62
C ASP A 57 18.62 9.24 -21.83
N SER A 58 17.82 8.38 -22.50
CA SER A 58 18.21 7.67 -23.72
C SER A 58 17.80 8.41 -24.99
N THR A 59 18.30 7.95 -26.15
CA THR A 59 17.89 8.49 -27.45
C THR A 59 16.39 8.27 -27.66
N PRO A 60 15.61 9.32 -28.01
CA PRO A 60 14.18 9.18 -28.23
C PRO A 60 13.87 8.16 -29.35
N PRO A 61 13.02 7.16 -29.09
CA PRO A 61 12.65 6.19 -30.12
C PRO A 61 11.75 6.83 -31.17
N VAL A 62 12.00 6.48 -32.44
CA VAL A 62 11.30 7.05 -33.61
C VAL A 62 10.00 6.31 -33.91
N THR A 63 9.92 5.02 -33.55
CA THR A 63 8.75 4.17 -33.80
C THR A 63 8.21 3.58 -32.51
N PHE A 64 6.95 3.12 -32.55
CA PHE A 64 6.36 2.44 -31.41
C PHE A 64 7.12 1.14 -31.05
N ALA A 65 7.56 0.37 -32.04
CA ALA A 65 8.36 -0.83 -31.81
C ALA A 65 9.68 -0.52 -31.09
N ALA A 66 10.41 0.50 -31.56
CA ALA A 66 11.64 0.97 -30.90
C ALA A 66 11.36 1.50 -29.49
N PHE A 67 10.18 2.10 -29.26
CA PHE A 67 9.77 2.52 -27.92
C PHE A 67 9.55 1.32 -27.00
N GLN A 68 8.89 0.25 -27.46
CA GLN A 68 8.71 -0.97 -26.67
C GLN A 68 10.05 -1.62 -26.30
N GLU A 69 11.00 -1.67 -27.24
CA GLU A 69 12.37 -2.16 -26.98
C GLU A 69 13.08 -1.29 -25.95
N SER A 70 13.02 0.03 -26.12
CA SER A 70 13.64 1.00 -25.19
C SER A 70 13.05 0.90 -23.79
N VAL A 71 11.75 0.65 -23.66
CA VAL A 71 11.09 0.40 -22.36
C VAL A 71 11.61 -0.90 -21.75
N SER A 72 11.70 -1.98 -22.52
CA SER A 72 12.25 -3.27 -22.05
C SER A 72 13.69 -3.12 -21.55
N GLU A 73 14.55 -2.42 -22.29
CA GLU A 73 15.92 -2.13 -21.89
C GLU A 73 16.00 -1.27 -20.62
N ALA A 74 15.16 -0.22 -20.54
CA ALA A 74 15.12 0.65 -19.37
C ALA A 74 14.69 -0.10 -18.12
N LEU A 75 13.73 -1.03 -18.24
CA LEU A 75 13.30 -1.91 -17.14
C LEU A 75 14.43 -2.87 -16.72
N ALA A 76 15.07 -3.53 -17.68
CA ALA A 76 16.18 -4.43 -17.43
C ALA A 76 17.41 -3.74 -16.81
N SER A 77 17.57 -2.44 -17.04
CA SER A 77 18.70 -1.66 -16.50
C SER A 77 18.64 -1.44 -14.99
N VAL A 78 17.47 -1.63 -14.35
CA VAL A 78 17.29 -1.30 -12.94
C VAL A 78 17.95 -2.39 -12.06
N PRO A 79 18.99 -2.06 -11.26
CA PRO A 79 19.69 -3.07 -10.48
C PRO A 79 18.81 -3.68 -9.39
N VAL A 80 18.91 -5.00 -9.20
CA VAL A 80 18.20 -5.73 -8.12
C VAL A 80 18.49 -5.14 -6.74
N GLN A 81 19.67 -4.57 -6.53
CA GLN A 81 20.03 -3.89 -5.28
C GLN A 81 19.12 -2.69 -4.98
N HIS A 82 18.76 -1.91 -6.00
CA HIS A 82 17.83 -0.80 -5.85
C HIS A 82 16.42 -1.29 -5.54
N ILE A 83 15.95 -2.33 -6.26
CA ILE A 83 14.64 -2.96 -6.00
C ILE A 83 14.53 -3.41 -4.54
N ARG A 84 15.55 -4.12 -4.04
CA ARG A 84 15.60 -4.55 -2.63
C ARG A 84 15.61 -3.38 -1.65
N LYS A 85 16.35 -2.30 -1.97
CA LYS A 85 16.40 -1.09 -1.14
C LYS A 85 15.04 -0.40 -1.06
N TRP A 86 14.35 -0.25 -2.19
CA TRP A 86 13.03 0.38 -2.26
C TRP A 86 11.96 -0.45 -1.58
N TYR A 87 11.98 -1.78 -1.73
CA TYR A 87 11.08 -2.65 -0.99
C TYR A 87 11.22 -2.45 0.53
N ARG A 88 12.46 -2.43 1.05
CA ARG A 88 12.71 -2.18 2.48
C ARG A 88 12.27 -0.77 2.90
N LEU A 89 12.49 0.24 2.07
CA LEU A 89 12.03 1.61 2.34
C LEU A 89 10.51 1.66 2.43
N ALA A 90 9.81 1.10 1.43
CA ALA A 90 8.35 1.05 1.39
C ALA A 90 7.78 0.27 2.59
N SER A 91 8.39 -0.87 2.97
CA SER A 91 8.00 -1.59 4.19
C SER A 91 8.14 -0.74 5.45
N ARG A 92 9.28 -0.04 5.62
CA ARG A 92 9.48 0.85 6.77
C ARG A 92 8.50 2.02 6.78
N LEU A 93 8.25 2.62 5.63
CA LEU A 93 7.26 3.69 5.50
C LEU A 93 5.87 3.17 5.83
N ASN A 94 5.50 1.98 5.35
CA ASN A 94 4.22 1.35 5.63
C ASN A 94 4.07 1.02 7.13
N ASP A 95 5.12 0.53 7.78
CA ASP A 95 5.12 0.29 9.24
C ASP A 95 4.92 1.60 10.02
N ASN A 96 5.61 2.67 9.60
CA ASN A 96 5.43 3.99 10.20
C ASN A 96 4.05 4.57 9.90
N TYR A 97 3.51 4.34 8.70
CA TYR A 97 2.19 4.81 8.30
C TYR A 97 1.11 4.10 9.11
N ARG A 98 1.23 2.78 9.27
CA ARG A 98 0.36 2.00 10.15
C ARG A 98 0.43 2.54 11.58
N LYS A 99 1.62 2.76 12.14
CA LYS A 99 1.77 3.33 13.49
C LYS A 99 1.23 4.77 13.61
N GLY A 100 1.47 5.61 12.61
CA GLY A 100 1.06 7.01 12.59
C GLY A 100 -0.44 7.19 12.36
N GLN A 101 -1.02 6.43 11.45
CA GLN A 101 -2.46 6.37 11.29
C GLN A 101 -3.13 5.70 12.49
N VAL A 102 -2.53 4.66 13.09
CA VAL A 102 -2.96 4.10 14.38
C VAL A 102 -2.96 5.20 15.45
N ALA A 103 -1.93 6.06 15.50
CA ALA A 103 -1.86 7.15 16.46
C ALA A 103 -2.89 8.26 16.20
N MET A 104 -3.09 8.66 14.94
CA MET A 104 -4.14 9.61 14.57
C MET A 104 -5.54 9.05 14.83
N PHE A 105 -5.76 7.78 14.48
CA PHE A 105 -6.99 7.04 14.74
C PHE A 105 -7.23 6.90 16.24
N SER A 106 -6.19 6.61 17.03
CA SER A 106 -6.28 6.59 18.49
C SER A 106 -6.71 7.95 19.05
N ALA A 107 -6.11 9.02 18.56
CA ALA A 107 -6.45 10.38 18.98
C ALA A 107 -7.90 10.73 18.61
N GLU A 108 -8.40 10.25 17.46
CA GLU A 108 -9.80 10.41 17.05
C GLU A 108 -10.76 9.57 17.90
N MET A 109 -10.47 8.29 18.11
CA MET A 109 -11.29 7.35 18.91
C MET A 109 -11.45 7.82 20.35
N PHE A 110 -10.37 8.37 20.92
CA PHE A 110 -10.32 8.79 22.32
C PHE A 110 -10.42 10.30 22.50
N LYS A 111 -10.92 11.05 21.50
CA LYS A 111 -11.11 12.52 21.57
C LYS A 111 -11.90 13.00 22.80
N SER A 112 -12.80 12.16 23.33
CA SER A 112 -13.65 12.46 24.50
C SER A 112 -13.12 11.92 25.83
N HIS A 113 -12.06 11.12 25.82
CA HIS A 113 -11.57 10.44 27.01
C HIS A 113 -10.46 11.23 27.69
N ARG A 114 -10.67 11.61 28.96
CA ARG A 114 -9.70 12.36 29.77
C ARG A 114 -8.49 11.51 30.20
N ARG A 115 -8.55 10.18 30.04
CA ARG A 115 -7.49 9.23 30.39
C ARG A 115 -7.51 8.03 29.44
N VAL A 116 -6.32 7.59 29.03
CA VAL A 116 -6.12 6.43 28.15
C VAL A 116 -6.28 5.13 28.95
N PRO A 117 -7.18 4.19 28.56
CA PRO A 117 -7.38 2.91 29.25
C PRO A 117 -6.16 1.97 29.20
N ALA A 118 -6.02 1.05 30.17
CA ALA A 118 -4.88 0.11 30.22
C ALA A 118 -4.84 -0.86 29.02
N ASN A 119 -5.99 -1.15 28.41
CA ASN A 119 -6.15 -1.97 27.21
C ASN A 119 -6.08 -1.17 25.90
N PHE A 120 -5.76 0.13 25.96
CA PHE A 120 -5.76 1.06 24.82
C PHE A 120 -5.12 0.50 23.56
N TYR A 121 -3.89 0.01 23.65
CA TYR A 121 -3.18 -0.51 22.48
C TYR A 121 -3.89 -1.72 21.86
N LYS A 122 -4.47 -2.61 22.66
CA LYS A 122 -5.20 -3.77 22.13
C LYS A 122 -6.50 -3.37 21.44
N GLU A 123 -7.19 -2.36 21.98
CA GLU A 123 -8.47 -1.88 21.44
C GLU A 123 -8.27 -1.07 20.17
N VAL A 124 -7.31 -0.13 20.19
CA VAL A 124 -6.91 0.62 19.00
C VAL A 124 -6.45 -0.33 17.90
N MET A 125 -5.58 -1.30 18.20
CA MET A 125 -5.08 -2.23 17.19
C MET A 125 -6.19 -3.13 16.64
N ARG A 126 -7.12 -3.61 17.49
CA ARG A 126 -8.29 -4.39 17.06
C ARG A 126 -9.19 -3.57 16.12
N GLU A 127 -9.51 -2.33 16.47
CA GLU A 127 -10.36 -1.46 15.63
C GLU A 127 -9.63 -0.97 14.37
N TRP A 128 -8.30 -0.85 14.43
CA TRP A 128 -7.46 -0.55 13.29
C TRP A 128 -7.39 -1.71 12.30
N GLU A 129 -7.24 -2.94 12.79
CA GLU A 129 -7.23 -4.16 11.97
C GLU A 129 -8.56 -4.40 11.24
N LYS A 130 -9.68 -3.90 11.79
CA LYS A 130 -11.00 -3.93 11.11
C LYS A 130 -11.13 -2.94 9.94
N ARG A 131 -10.22 -1.96 9.82
CA ARG A 131 -10.25 -0.92 8.76
C ARG A 131 -9.39 -1.27 7.55
N GLY A 132 -8.49 -2.25 7.65
CA GLY A 132 -7.56 -2.68 6.61
C GLY A 132 -7.92 -4.04 6.05
#